data_AF-A0A1B6K925-F1
#
_entry.id   AF-A0A1B6K925-F1
#
_cell.length_a   1.000
_cell.length_b   1.000
_cell.length_c   1.000
_cell.angle_alpha   90.00
_cell.angle_beta   90.00
_cell.angle_gamma   90.00
#
_symmetry.space_group_name_H-M   'P 1'
#
loop_
_entity.id
_entity.type
_entity.pdbx_description
1 polymer ?
#
loop_
_entity_poly.entity_id
_entity_poly.type
_entity_poly.pdbx_seq_one_letter_code
_entity_poly.pdbx_strand_id
1 'polypeptide(L)'
;MKMNTVINVEIVRLPTSVISSRDLKSHAEQEILGLGKIEPATNLTKFSDKVLTDNVEVIQICELDGENNLHEKLADLKNEFYPKDVVFRYHVYRLNREGA
;
A
#
# COMPACT_ATOMS: atom_id res chain seq x y z
N MET A 1 -11.17 -22.34 7.65
CA MET A 1 -10.46 -21.67 6.55
C MET A 1 -9.67 -20.53 7.17
N LYS A 2 -8.33 -20.50 7.10
CA LYS A 2 -7.58 -19.32 7.55
C LYS A 2 -7.92 -18.19 6.58
N MET A 3 -8.51 -17.11 7.06
CA MET A 3 -8.65 -15.90 6.26
C MET A 3 -7.25 -15.35 6.01
N ASN A 4 -6.90 -15.10 4.75
CA ASN A 4 -5.67 -14.40 4.43
C ASN A 4 -5.79 -12.97 4.96
N THR A 5 -4.76 -12.51 5.67
CA THR A 5 -4.67 -11.12 6.11
C THR A 5 -4.69 -10.22 4.88
N VAL A 6 -5.65 -9.30 4.82
CA VAL A 6 -5.76 -8.33 3.72
C VAL A 6 -5.21 -6.99 4.21
N ILE A 7 -4.25 -6.44 3.48
CA ILE A 7 -3.68 -5.11 3.75
C ILE A 7 -4.14 -4.16 2.64
N ASN A 8 -4.75 -3.05 3.03
CA ASN A 8 -5.07 -1.97 2.10
C ASN A 8 -3.79 -1.17 1.80
N VAL A 9 -3.58 -0.84 0.53
CA VAL A 9 -2.44 -0.05 0.08
C VAL A 9 -2.96 1.09 -0.77
N GLU A 10 -2.57 2.31 -0.42
CA GLU A 10 -2.97 3.52 -1.13
C GLU A 10 -1.79 4.09 -1.90
N ILE A 11 -1.96 4.25 -3.21
CA ILE A 11 -0.96 4.81 -4.12
C ILE A 11 -1.43 6.21 -4.50
N VAL A 12 -0.75 7.21 -3.97
CA VAL A 12 -1.00 8.61 -4.32
C VAL A 12 -0.09 8.96 -5.50
N ARG A 13 -0.68 9.09 -6.69
CA ARG A 13 0.08 9.46 -7.88
C ARG A 13 0.35 10.96 -7.92
N LEU A 14 1.49 11.33 -8.52
CA LEU A 14 1.81 12.71 -8.82
C LEU A 14 0.74 13.32 -9.76
N PRO A 15 0.42 14.62 -9.64
CA PRO A 15 -0.58 15.26 -10.49
C PRO A 15 -0.29 15.14 -11.99
N THR A 16 0.99 15.17 -12.37
CA THR A 16 1.49 15.07 -13.74
C THR A 16 1.52 13.65 -14.29
N SER A 17 1.30 12.65 -13.45
CA SER A 17 1.36 11.24 -13.85
C SER A 17 0.24 10.89 -14.81
N VAL A 18 0.59 10.34 -15.98
CA VAL A 18 -0.36 9.87 -17.02
C VAL A 18 -0.41 8.35 -17.14
N ILE A 19 0.39 7.61 -16.36
CA ILE A 19 0.39 6.15 -16.36
C ILE A 19 -0.94 5.59 -15.84
N SER A 20 -1.34 4.44 -16.39
CA SER A 20 -2.57 3.78 -16.02
C SER A 20 -2.54 3.32 -14.56
N SER A 21 -3.71 3.32 -13.90
CA SER A 21 -3.82 2.77 -12.54
C SER A 21 -3.42 1.30 -12.47
N ARG A 22 -3.63 0.52 -13.54
CA ARG A 22 -3.25 -0.89 -13.59
C ARG A 22 -1.74 -1.05 -13.54
N ASP A 23 -1.02 -0.29 -14.35
CA ASP A 23 0.44 -0.41 -14.42
C ASP A 23 1.08 0.13 -13.14
N LEU A 24 0.56 1.22 -12.57
CA LEU A 24 0.98 1.71 -11.24
C LEU A 24 0.84 0.65 -10.15
N LYS A 25 -0.28 -0.08 -10.12
CA LYS A 25 -0.48 -1.17 -9.15
C LYS A 25 0.57 -2.27 -9.34
N SER A 26 0.87 -2.64 -10.59
CA SER A 26 1.88 -3.67 -10.88
C SER A 26 3.28 -3.25 -10.40
N HIS A 27 3.69 -2.01 -10.64
CA HIS A 27 5.00 -1.52 -10.17
C HIS A 27 5.03 -1.41 -8.64
N ALA A 28 3.96 -0.92 -8.01
CA ALA A 28 3.86 -0.84 -6.55
C ALA A 28 3.90 -2.22 -5.89
N GLU A 29 3.25 -3.22 -6.49
CA GLU A 29 3.30 -4.61 -6.02
C GLU A 29 4.71 -5.15 -6.06
N GLN A 30 5.45 -4.94 -7.15
CA GLN A 30 6.85 -5.38 -7.25
C GLN A 30 7.75 -4.69 -6.21
N GLU A 31 7.59 -3.38 -6.01
CA GLU A 31 8.34 -2.63 -5.00
C GLU A 31 8.05 -3.15 -3.59
N ILE A 32 6.77 -3.39 -3.25
CA ILE A 32 6.35 -3.90 -1.94
C ILE A 32 6.81 -5.35 -1.73
N LEU A 33 6.72 -6.21 -2.75
CA LEU A 33 7.23 -7.58 -2.67
C LEU A 33 8.77 -7.64 -2.54
N GLY A 34 9.45 -6.60 -3.02
CA GLY A 34 10.89 -6.40 -2.80
C GLY A 34 11.25 -6.01 -1.37
N LEU A 35 10.28 -5.58 -0.57
CA LEU A 35 10.49 -5.30 0.85
C LEU A 35 10.61 -6.62 1.62
N GLY A 36 11.56 -6.66 2.57
CA GLY A 36 11.69 -7.81 3.45
C GLY A 36 10.52 -7.92 4.42
N LYS A 37 10.24 -6.83 5.15
CA LYS A 37 9.14 -6.72 6.11
C LYS A 37 8.37 -5.45 5.83
N ILE A 38 7.08 -5.47 6.11
CA ILE A 38 6.20 -4.31 6.06
C ILE A 38 5.51 -4.12 7.40
N GLU A 39 5.37 -2.87 7.78
CA GLU A 39 4.64 -2.46 8.97
C GLU A 39 3.41 -1.67 8.51
N PRO A 40 2.20 -1.98 9.02
CA PRO A 40 1.04 -1.13 8.80
C PRO A 40 1.29 0.30 9.29
N ALA A 41 0.53 1.25 8.76
CA ALA A 41 0.70 2.69 8.99
C ALA A 41 2.07 3.25 8.53
N THR A 42 2.70 2.60 7.54
CA THR A 42 3.98 3.06 6.96
C THR A 42 3.76 3.78 5.63
N ASN A 43 4.51 4.86 5.41
CA ASN A 43 4.55 5.59 4.15
C ASN A 43 5.89 5.35 3.43
N LEU A 44 5.81 4.87 2.19
CA LEU A 44 6.93 4.76 1.28
C LEU A 44 6.96 5.99 0.38
N THR A 45 8.03 6.77 0.45
CA THR A 45 8.22 8.01 -0.34
C THR A 45 9.48 7.99 -1.19
N LYS A 46 10.22 6.87 -1.16
CA LYS A 46 11.42 6.64 -1.96
C LYS A 46 11.30 5.24 -2.54
N PHE A 47 11.55 5.12 -3.84
CA PHE A 47 11.32 3.90 -4.58
C PHE A 47 12.59 3.49 -5.31
N SER A 48 12.81 2.18 -5.42
CA SER A 48 13.86 1.62 -6.27
C SER A 48 13.43 1.62 -7.75
N ASP A 49 12.13 1.45 -8.01
CA ASP A 49 11.55 1.50 -9.34
C ASP A 49 11.47 2.95 -9.88
N LYS A 50 11.97 3.15 -11.11
CA LYS A 50 11.97 4.46 -11.78
C LYS A 50 10.57 4.95 -12.14
N VAL A 51 9.68 4.05 -12.56
CA VAL A 51 8.30 4.40 -12.90
C VAL A 51 7.59 4.93 -11.67
N LEU A 52 7.76 4.29 -10.50
CA LEU A 52 7.23 4.81 -9.24
C LEU A 52 7.86 6.15 -8.87
N THR A 53 9.18 6.27 -8.97
CA THR A 53 9.91 7.52 -8.68
C THR A 53 9.39 8.70 -9.52
N ASP A 54 9.07 8.48 -10.80
CA ASP A 54 8.62 9.52 -11.70
C ASP A 54 7.10 9.82 -11.59
N ASN A 55 6.31 8.94 -10.97
CA ASN A 55 4.84 8.98 -11.05
C ASN A 55 4.10 8.94 -9.72
N VAL A 56 4.75 8.57 -8.62
CA VAL A 56 4.11 8.33 -7.33
C VAL A 56 4.70 9.26 -6.30
N GLU A 57 3.82 9.91 -5.54
CA GLU A 57 4.20 10.80 -4.44
C GLU A 57 4.42 9.99 -3.15
N VAL A 58 3.48 9.08 -2.85
CA VAL A 58 3.56 8.20 -1.68
C VAL A 58 2.79 6.91 -1.93
N ILE A 59 3.31 5.80 -1.41
CA ILE A 59 2.56 4.55 -1.21
C ILE A 59 2.36 4.38 0.29
N GLN A 60 1.11 4.33 0.74
CA GLN A 60 0.75 4.13 2.14
C GLN A 60 0.35 2.67 2.36
N ILE A 61 1.00 1.99 3.29
CA ILE A 61 0.58 0.69 3.80
C ILE A 61 -0.39 0.96 4.94
N CYS A 62 -1.69 0.84 4.68
CA CYS A 62 -2.72 1.21 5.64
C CYS A 62 -2.84 0.19 6.77
N GLU A 63 -3.47 0.61 7.85
CA GLU A 63 -3.93 -0.29 8.90
C GLU A 63 -4.85 -1.38 8.33
N LEU A 64 -4.86 -2.53 9.00
CA LEU A 64 -5.72 -3.64 8.63
C LEU A 64 -7.18 -3.24 8.72
N ASP A 65 -7.96 -3.59 7.71
CA ASP A 65 -9.40 -3.30 7.66
C ASP A 65 -10.10 -3.93 8.88
N GLY A 66 -10.64 -3.08 9.75
CA GLY A 66 -11.14 -3.44 11.07
C GLY A 66 -12.51 -4.13 11.06
N GLU A 67 -13.21 -4.22 9.92
CA GLU A 67 -14.58 -4.74 9.89
C GLU A 67 -14.71 -6.22 10.32
N ASN A 68 -13.61 -6.99 10.36
CA ASN A 68 -13.59 -8.34 10.92
C ASN A 68 -12.74 -8.50 12.21
N ASN A 69 -12.10 -7.43 12.69
CA ASN A 69 -11.11 -7.51 13.78
C ASN A 69 -11.36 -6.47 14.89
N LEU A 70 -12.62 -6.05 15.08
CA LEU A 70 -12.91 -4.81 15.79
C LEU A 70 -12.35 -4.73 17.22
N HIS A 71 -12.21 -5.82 17.99
CA HIS A 71 -11.78 -5.67 19.41
C HIS A 71 -10.78 -6.66 20.00
N GLU A 72 -10.38 -7.76 19.35
CA GLU A 72 -9.62 -8.81 20.07
C GLU A 72 -8.25 -9.20 19.48
N LYS A 73 -7.80 -8.69 18.33
CA LYS A 73 -6.59 -9.23 17.68
C LYS A 73 -5.52 -8.24 17.21
N LEU A 74 -5.79 -6.94 17.23
CA LEU A 74 -4.79 -5.96 16.78
C LEU A 74 -3.60 -5.82 17.75
N ALA A 75 -3.79 -6.09 19.05
CA ALA A 75 -2.71 -6.08 20.04
C ALA A 75 -1.77 -7.31 19.97
N ASP A 76 -2.23 -8.42 19.37
CA ASP A 76 -1.48 -9.69 19.27
C ASP A 76 -0.94 -9.98 17.86
N LEU A 77 -1.35 -9.18 16.87
CA LEU A 77 -0.74 -9.24 15.55
C LEU A 77 0.65 -8.62 15.66
N LYS A 78 1.69 -9.44 15.48
CA LYS A 78 3.05 -8.98 15.21
C LYS A 78 2.94 -7.83 14.20
N ASN A 79 3.36 -6.63 14.58
CA ASN A 79 3.28 -5.40 13.76
C ASN A 79 4.08 -5.48 12.44
N GLU A 80 4.68 -6.63 12.16
CA GLU A 80 5.51 -6.90 11.00
C GLU A 80 4.90 -8.04 10.19
N PHE A 81 4.60 -7.77 8.92
CA PHE A 81 4.17 -8.76 7.95
C PHE A 81 5.27 -8.99 6.92
N TYR A 82 5.29 -10.19 6.33
CA TYR A 82 6.06 -10.44 5.12
C TYR A 82 5.12 -10.28 3.92
N PRO A 83 5.49 -9.52 2.88
CA PRO A 83 4.62 -9.25 1.73
C PRO A 83 4.02 -10.50 1.08
N LYS A 84 4.76 -11.60 1.04
CA LYS A 84 4.33 -12.88 0.47
C LYS A 84 3.22 -13.59 1.26
N ASP A 85 3.00 -13.24 2.53
CA ASP A 85 2.09 -13.92 3.44
C ASP A 85 0.73 -13.19 3.57
N VAL A 86 0.54 -12.09 2.83
CA VAL A 86 -0.64 -11.24 2.90
C VAL A 86 -1.21 -10.99 1.50
N VAL A 87 -2.47 -10.58 1.44
CA VAL A 87 -3.12 -10.15 0.20
C VAL A 87 -3.20 -8.63 0.22
N PHE A 88 -2.64 -7.98 -0.80
CA PHE A 88 -2.74 -6.53 -0.93
C PHE A 88 -3.98 -6.12 -1.72
N ARG A 89 -4.66 -5.09 -1.23
CA ARG A 89 -5.74 -4.41 -1.95
C ARG A 89 -5.29 -3.00 -2.28
N TYR A 90 -4.99 -2.77 -3.55
CA TYR A 90 -4.46 -1.48 -4.02
C TYR A 90 -5.54 -0.51 -4.46
N HIS A 91 -5.45 0.71 -3.96
CA HIS A 91 -6.26 1.87 -4.33
C HIS A 91 -5.34 2.94 -4.91
N VAL A 92 -5.76 3.63 -5.97
CA VAL A 92 -4.91 4.65 -6.61
C VAL A 92 -5.66 5.96 -6.69
N TYR A 93 -5.09 6.98 -6.06
CA TYR A 93 -5.69 8.31 -5.97
C TYR A 93 -4.82 9.34 -6.69
N ARG A 94 -5.43 10.49 -6.98
CA ARG A 94 -4.74 11.72 -7.37
C ARG A 94 -5.29 12.81 -6.46
N LEU A 95 -4.43 13.48 -5.71
CA LEU A 95 -4.86 14.56 -4.82
C LEU A 95 -5.25 15.79 -5.65
N ASN A 96 -6.45 16.31 -5.41
CA ASN A 96 -6.86 17.60 -5.94
C ASN A 96 -6.20 18.69 -5.08
N ARG A 97 -5.31 19.47 -5.67
CA ARG A 97 -4.57 20.54 -4.97
C ARG A 97 -5.38 21.82 -4.75
N GLU A 98 -6.61 21.88 -5.25
CA GLU A 98 -7.47 23.06 -5.15
C GLU A 98 -8.17 23.19 -3.79
N GLY A 99 -8.02 22.21 -2.90
CA GLY A 99 -8.71 22.21 -1.60
C GLY A 99 -10.19 21.90 -1.77
N ALA A 100 -10.73 21.02 -0.93
CA ALA A 100 -12.17 20.82 -0.82
C ALA A 100 -12.81 21.93 0.03
#